data_AF-A0A2P8B5E6-F1
#
_entry.id   AF-A0A2P8B5E6-F1
#
_cell.length_a   1.000
_cell.length_b   1.000
_cell.length_c   1.000
_cell.angle_alpha   90.00
_cell.angle_beta   90.00
_cell.angle_gamma   90.00
#
_symmetry.space_group_name_H-M   'P 1'
#
loop_
_entity.id
_entity.type
_entity.pdbx_description
1 polymer ?
#
loop_
_entity_poly.entity_id
_entity_poly.type
_entity_poly.pdbx_seq_one_letter_code
_entity_poly.pdbx_strand_id
1 'polypeptide(L)'
;MSSVTSWTRLEPGARSDDLAPGLQARVYDPLWLLARQWQLGEFTGEDAGSPASVRIRAQSAPVTSYRPAGGSPQPFPQGRPLETVVEAGAVGRLTELPHAARTGEHFLRLLADQDRLAGYASLFVEAYPLSVDGPAAANLDAAARRWLSVLSRRVASGALLLPAMRNLVQNGTPPPGVLVPPALLPALISCASTWLAWLDTLGLDLSGIGSGTGDGLPEAFTPGLAASAVTTAPAAWQPARMEYRFDVSARFGDNDTVLSASEYDGGRLDWYSFSVDTATRLPAVNQIGDIVQTVLPTPAAYPGMPAPRWWEFEDARVDFGQVEAEPSDLARLLLVDYATVYSNDWYLAPLTAPVGSVLKIRSVVVTDTFGFRTLVRVAGALPGDGQDWSLFRHTVTGPQATLTNGRSDCLLVAPALADTQEADPVEEVRMFRDEMANVAWAVETIVAGGGRGC
;
A
#
# COMPACT_ATOMS: atom_id res chain seq x y z
N MET A 1 -41.45 37.86 -30.80
CA MET A 1 -40.55 39.03 -30.64
C MET A 1 -39.13 38.49 -30.64
N SER A 2 -38.26 38.98 -31.53
CA SER A 2 -36.85 38.58 -31.58
C SER A 2 -36.05 39.25 -30.47
N SER A 3 -35.28 38.45 -29.72
CA SER A 3 -34.34 38.93 -28.70
C SER A 3 -33.14 39.62 -29.37
N VAL A 4 -32.75 40.80 -28.91
CA VAL A 4 -31.55 41.51 -29.35
C VAL A 4 -30.45 41.25 -28.32
N THR A 5 -29.41 40.51 -28.71
CA THR A 5 -28.21 40.32 -27.89
C THR A 5 -27.29 41.54 -28.01
N SER A 6 -27.06 42.25 -26.91
CA SER A 6 -26.08 43.35 -26.83
C SER A 6 -24.82 42.90 -26.09
N TRP A 7 -23.65 43.20 -26.64
CA TRP A 7 -22.37 42.97 -26.00
C TRP A 7 -21.85 44.29 -25.43
N THR A 8 -21.48 44.30 -24.14
CA THR A 8 -20.87 45.47 -23.48
C THR A 8 -19.42 45.14 -23.19
N ARG A 9 -18.49 45.90 -23.77
CA ARG A 9 -17.06 45.82 -23.47
C ARG A 9 -16.77 46.71 -22.27
N LEU A 10 -16.34 46.12 -21.17
CA LEU A 10 -15.84 46.84 -20.01
C LEU A 10 -14.33 46.95 -20.13
N GLU A 11 -13.82 48.17 -20.21
CA GLU A 11 -12.38 48.44 -20.14
C GLU A 11 -12.07 49.19 -18.83
N PRO A 12 -11.13 48.69 -18.02
CA PRO A 12 -10.72 49.40 -16.81
C PRO A 12 -9.91 50.64 -17.21
N GLY A 13 -10.49 51.82 -16.99
CA GLY A 13 -9.77 53.09 -17.06
C GLY A 13 -9.18 53.44 -15.71
N ALA A 14 -7.86 53.35 -15.56
CA ALA A 14 -7.18 53.88 -14.37
C ALA A 14 -7.21 55.42 -14.42
N ARG A 15 -7.75 56.05 -13.37
CA ARG A 15 -7.77 57.53 -13.25
C ARG A 15 -6.43 58.12 -12.78
N SER A 16 -5.50 57.27 -12.36
CA SER A 16 -4.21 57.66 -11.78
C SER A 16 -3.19 56.54 -11.95
N ASP A 17 -1.95 56.91 -12.26
CA ASP A 17 -0.80 56.01 -12.37
C ASP A 17 -0.11 55.78 -11.01
N ASP A 18 -0.54 56.52 -9.98
CA ASP A 18 -0.06 56.36 -8.60
C ASP A 18 -0.74 55.16 -7.93
N LEU A 19 0.04 54.11 -7.68
CA LEU A 19 -0.37 52.88 -7.00
C LEU A 19 -0.35 53.01 -5.47
N ALA A 20 0.26 54.07 -4.92
CA ALA A 20 0.41 54.24 -3.47
C ALA A 20 -0.94 54.28 -2.70
N PRO A 21 -2.03 54.90 -3.21
CA PRO A 21 -3.33 54.89 -2.52
C PRO A 21 -3.97 53.50 -2.44
N GLY A 22 -3.80 52.66 -3.46
CA GLY A 22 -4.29 51.29 -3.49
C GLY A 22 -3.48 50.36 -2.57
N LEU A 23 -2.15 50.52 -2.57
CA LEU A 23 -1.24 49.77 -1.69
C LEU A 23 -1.40 50.09 -0.20
N GLN A 24 -1.94 51.27 0.13
CA GLN A 24 -2.11 51.69 1.52
C GLN A 24 -3.38 51.17 2.18
N ALA A 25 -4.26 50.48 1.43
CA ALA A 25 -5.54 49.94 1.90
C ALA A 25 -6.27 50.92 2.84
N ARG A 26 -6.28 52.21 2.47
CA ARG A 26 -6.76 53.27 3.37
C ARG A 26 -8.24 53.08 3.63
N VAL A 27 -8.58 52.84 4.89
CA VAL A 27 -9.98 52.80 5.34
C VAL A 27 -10.50 54.24 5.37
N TYR A 28 -11.14 54.66 4.28
CA TYR A 28 -11.69 56.02 4.16
C TYR A 28 -12.92 56.24 5.04
N ASP A 29 -13.70 55.19 5.28
CA ASP A 29 -14.88 55.25 6.14
C ASP A 29 -15.03 53.95 6.95
N PRO A 30 -14.42 53.90 8.15
CA PRO A 30 -14.57 52.76 9.05
C PRO A 30 -16.03 52.55 9.46
N LEU A 31 -16.82 53.62 9.55
CA LEU A 31 -18.24 53.56 9.90
C LEU A 31 -19.05 52.92 8.78
N TRP A 32 -18.72 53.17 7.51
CA TRP A 32 -19.33 52.49 6.37
C TRP A 32 -19.05 50.99 6.37
N LEU A 33 -17.82 50.56 6.67
CA LEU A 33 -17.48 49.13 6.80
C LEU A 33 -18.25 48.46 7.94
N LEU A 34 -18.29 49.08 9.12
CA LEU A 34 -19.07 48.59 10.26
C LEU A 34 -20.57 48.58 9.95
N ALA A 35 -21.09 49.60 9.27
CA ALA A 35 -22.49 49.64 8.84
C ALA A 35 -22.80 48.55 7.80
N ARG A 36 -21.83 48.18 6.98
CA ARG A 36 -21.97 47.06 6.03
C ARG A 36 -21.98 45.71 6.73
N GLN A 37 -21.14 45.51 7.74
CA GLN A 37 -21.20 44.35 8.64
C GLN A 37 -22.55 44.26 9.36
N TRP A 38 -23.05 45.38 9.88
CA TRP A 38 -24.38 45.47 10.47
C TRP A 38 -25.50 45.10 9.49
N GLN A 39 -25.44 45.61 8.25
CA GLN A 39 -26.44 45.33 7.21
C GLN A 39 -26.44 43.86 6.76
N LEU A 40 -25.27 43.22 6.74
CA LEU A 40 -25.13 41.79 6.44
C LEU A 40 -25.45 40.90 7.64
N GLY A 41 -25.78 41.50 8.79
CA GLY A 41 -26.19 40.78 9.98
C GLY A 41 -25.03 40.25 10.82
N GLU A 42 -23.77 40.61 10.55
CA GLU A 42 -22.60 40.12 11.33
C GLU A 42 -22.65 40.51 12.81
N PHE A 43 -23.31 41.62 13.16
CA PHE A 43 -23.53 42.01 14.57
C PHE A 43 -24.73 41.34 15.22
N THR A 44 -25.47 40.55 14.45
CA THR A 44 -26.47 39.64 14.99
C THR A 44 -25.71 38.41 15.46
N GLY A 45 -25.22 38.46 16.70
CA GLY A 45 -24.64 37.28 17.32
C GLY A 45 -25.72 36.21 17.44
N GLU A 46 -25.56 35.09 16.74
CA GLU A 46 -26.27 33.88 17.12
C GLU A 46 -25.60 33.33 18.38
N ASP A 47 -26.40 32.87 19.35
CA ASP A 47 -25.90 32.24 20.59
C ASP A 47 -25.42 30.81 20.30
N ALA A 48 -24.43 30.72 19.39
CA ALA A 48 -23.85 29.48 18.91
C ALA A 48 -22.52 29.24 19.65
N GLY A 49 -22.56 28.36 20.65
CA GLY A 49 -21.35 27.94 21.36
C GLY A 49 -20.39 27.22 20.43
N SER A 50 -19.10 27.55 20.48
CA SER A 50 -18.08 26.79 19.76
C SER A 50 -17.72 25.51 20.54
N PRO A 51 -17.34 24.41 19.87
CA PRO A 51 -16.84 23.22 20.53
C PRO A 51 -15.65 23.53 21.46
N ALA A 52 -15.82 23.33 22.77
CA ALA A 52 -14.76 23.53 23.77
C ALA A 52 -14.06 22.21 24.14
N SER A 53 -14.79 21.09 24.15
CA SER A 53 -14.20 19.76 24.26
C SER A 53 -15.05 18.71 23.57
N VAL A 54 -14.42 17.67 23.05
CA VAL A 54 -15.08 16.51 22.43
C VAL A 54 -14.72 15.26 23.20
N ARG A 55 -15.72 14.57 23.74
CA ARG A 55 -15.56 13.26 24.37
C ARG A 55 -16.03 12.17 23.42
N ILE A 56 -15.11 11.31 23.01
CA ILE A 56 -15.34 10.19 22.11
C ILE A 56 -15.28 8.90 22.93
N ARG A 57 -16.29 8.04 22.76
CA ARG A 57 -16.24 6.64 23.18
C ARG A 57 -16.24 5.77 21.94
N ALA A 58 -15.26 4.89 21.83
CA ALA A 58 -15.13 3.95 20.74
C ALA A 58 -14.77 2.56 21.27
N GLN A 59 -14.93 1.56 20.41
CA GLN A 59 -14.45 0.20 20.64
C GLN A 59 -13.55 -0.19 19.48
N SER A 60 -12.46 -0.88 19.78
CA SER A 60 -11.56 -1.47 18.79
C SER A 60 -11.56 -2.98 18.94
N ALA A 61 -11.65 -3.71 17.84
CA ALA A 61 -11.41 -5.14 17.81
C ALA A 61 -10.26 -5.44 16.81
N PRO A 62 -9.19 -6.14 17.22
CA PRO A 62 -8.11 -6.47 16.30
C PRO A 62 -8.61 -7.40 15.20
N VAL A 63 -8.03 -7.26 14.02
CA VAL A 63 -8.16 -8.25 12.95
C VAL A 63 -7.40 -9.49 13.37
N THR A 64 -8.08 -10.62 13.53
CA THR A 64 -7.46 -11.86 14.05
C THR A 64 -7.46 -13.01 13.06
N SER A 65 -8.21 -12.89 11.97
CA SER A 65 -8.37 -13.94 10.99
C SER A 65 -8.20 -13.38 9.59
N TYR A 66 -7.61 -14.19 8.73
CA TYR A 66 -7.33 -13.90 7.34
C TYR A 66 -7.69 -15.11 6.48
N ARG A 67 -8.24 -14.87 5.30
CA ARG A 67 -8.56 -15.92 4.32
C ARG A 67 -8.21 -15.43 2.91
N PRO A 68 -7.20 -16.01 2.24
CA PRO A 68 -7.00 -15.78 0.82
C PRO A 68 -8.13 -16.40 0.00
N ALA A 69 -8.48 -15.82 -1.15
CA ALA A 69 -9.53 -16.34 -2.02
C ALA A 69 -9.33 -17.81 -2.44
N GLY A 70 -8.09 -18.23 -2.66
CA GLY A 70 -7.73 -19.60 -3.05
C GLY A 70 -7.37 -20.54 -1.89
N GLY A 71 -7.60 -20.16 -0.62
CA GLY A 71 -7.15 -20.95 0.53
C GLY A 71 -8.12 -20.99 1.71
N SER A 72 -7.69 -21.64 2.79
CA SER A 72 -8.47 -21.80 4.02
C SER A 72 -8.29 -20.62 4.98
N PRO A 73 -9.26 -20.37 5.87
CA PRO A 73 -9.09 -19.47 7.01
C PRO A 73 -7.83 -19.79 7.82
N GLN A 74 -7.10 -18.76 8.20
CA GLN A 74 -5.92 -18.86 9.05
C GLN A 74 -5.83 -17.66 10.02
N PRO A 75 -5.13 -17.79 11.16
CA PRO A 75 -4.89 -16.65 12.03
C PRO A 75 -4.13 -15.54 11.31
N PHE A 76 -4.56 -14.29 11.51
CA PHE A 76 -3.82 -13.14 11.01
C PHE A 76 -2.55 -12.92 11.86
N PRO A 77 -1.36 -12.84 11.23
CA PRO A 77 -0.11 -12.62 11.96
C PRO A 77 -0.03 -11.16 12.42
N GLN A 78 -0.32 -10.92 13.70
CA GLN A 78 -0.26 -9.59 14.31
C GLN A 78 1.11 -8.91 14.09
N GLY A 79 1.08 -7.59 13.87
CA GLY A 79 2.29 -6.79 13.66
C GLY A 79 2.89 -6.89 12.25
N ARG A 80 2.26 -7.64 11.32
CA ARG A 80 2.62 -7.61 9.90
C ARG A 80 1.68 -6.71 9.11
N PRO A 81 2.19 -5.94 8.14
CA PRO A 81 1.34 -5.24 7.17
C PRO A 81 0.51 -6.23 6.35
N LEU A 82 -0.72 -5.88 5.99
CA LEU A 82 -1.65 -6.72 5.24
C LEU A 82 -1.07 -7.12 3.89
N GLU A 83 -0.46 -6.17 3.19
CA GLU A 83 0.15 -6.36 1.87
C GLU A 83 1.15 -7.52 1.93
N THR A 84 2.02 -7.55 2.95
CA THR A 84 3.02 -8.62 3.13
C THR A 84 2.41 -9.98 3.41
N VAL A 85 1.19 -10.06 3.94
CA VAL A 85 0.49 -11.31 4.23
C VAL A 85 -0.29 -11.80 3.01
N VAL A 86 -0.83 -10.85 2.24
CA VAL A 86 -1.66 -11.10 1.06
C VAL A 86 -0.80 -11.48 -0.15
N GLU A 87 0.27 -10.74 -0.36
CA GLU A 87 1.18 -10.89 -1.49
C GLU A 87 2.25 -11.96 -1.24
N ALA A 88 2.37 -12.44 0.00
CA ALA A 88 3.28 -13.53 0.33
C ALA A 88 2.97 -14.77 -0.52
N GLY A 89 3.91 -15.09 -1.40
CA GLY A 89 3.95 -16.37 -2.10
C GLY A 89 4.30 -17.52 -1.16
N ALA A 90 4.28 -18.74 -1.70
CA ALA A 90 4.85 -19.87 -1.00
C ALA A 90 6.34 -19.61 -0.70
N VAL A 91 6.81 -20.06 0.47
CA VAL A 91 8.24 -20.03 0.79
C VAL A 91 8.98 -20.85 -0.27
N GLY A 92 9.78 -20.17 -1.09
CA GLY A 92 10.58 -20.81 -2.14
C GLY A 92 11.64 -21.72 -1.53
N ARG A 93 11.88 -22.87 -2.16
CA ARG A 93 13.01 -23.74 -1.78
C ARG A 93 14.25 -23.34 -2.54
N LEU A 94 15.41 -23.38 -1.89
CA LEU A 94 16.69 -23.12 -2.57
C LEU A 94 16.95 -24.11 -3.73
N THR A 95 16.38 -25.32 -3.67
CA THR A 95 16.48 -26.34 -4.72
C THR A 95 15.63 -26.06 -5.95
N GLU A 96 14.74 -25.06 -5.93
CA GLU A 96 14.02 -24.61 -7.11
C GLU A 96 14.98 -23.90 -8.07
N LEU A 97 14.84 -24.17 -9.37
CA LEU A 97 15.77 -23.71 -10.40
C LEU A 97 16.04 -22.20 -10.38
N PRO A 98 15.02 -21.31 -10.30
CA PRO A 98 15.26 -19.88 -10.27
C PRO A 98 16.04 -19.43 -9.03
N HIS A 99 15.71 -20.00 -7.87
CA HIS A 99 16.38 -19.70 -6.60
C HIS A 99 17.82 -20.19 -6.61
N ALA A 100 18.07 -21.43 -7.04
CA ALA A 100 19.42 -21.99 -7.18
C ALA A 100 20.29 -21.16 -8.13
N ALA A 101 19.75 -20.71 -9.27
CA ALA A 101 20.49 -19.89 -10.22
C ALA A 101 20.81 -18.50 -9.66
N ARG A 102 19.81 -17.76 -9.15
CA ARG A 102 20.00 -16.40 -8.62
C ARG A 102 20.98 -16.37 -7.46
N THR A 103 20.88 -17.33 -6.55
CA THR A 103 21.75 -17.42 -5.37
C THR A 103 23.18 -17.80 -5.74
N GLY A 104 23.37 -18.70 -6.71
CA GLY A 104 24.70 -19.02 -7.22
C GLY A 104 25.31 -17.89 -8.04
N GLU A 105 24.53 -17.16 -8.83
CA GLU A 105 24.99 -15.95 -9.53
C GLU A 105 25.46 -14.88 -8.53
N HIS A 106 24.72 -14.66 -7.44
CA HIS A 106 25.12 -13.72 -6.41
C HIS A 106 26.46 -14.10 -5.76
N PHE A 107 26.70 -15.40 -5.52
CA PHE A 107 28.01 -15.88 -5.04
C PHE A 107 29.13 -15.52 -6.02
N LEU A 108 28.92 -15.72 -7.33
CA LEU A 108 29.90 -15.35 -8.36
C LEU A 108 30.16 -13.84 -8.38
N ARG A 109 29.15 -12.99 -8.12
CA ARG A 109 29.34 -11.54 -7.98
C ARG A 109 30.20 -11.18 -6.78
N LEU A 110 29.99 -11.85 -5.64
CA LEU A 110 30.84 -11.65 -4.44
C LEU A 110 32.30 -12.08 -4.68
N LEU A 111 32.53 -13.15 -5.45
CA LEU A 111 33.88 -13.53 -5.87
C LEU A 111 34.52 -12.49 -6.79
N ALA A 112 33.75 -11.96 -7.74
CA ALA A 112 34.21 -10.97 -8.71
C ALA A 112 34.58 -9.63 -8.05
N ASP A 113 33.89 -9.26 -6.98
CA ASP A 113 34.17 -8.05 -6.19
C ASP A 113 35.48 -8.15 -5.38
N GLN A 114 36.01 -9.37 -5.21
CA GLN A 114 37.32 -9.59 -4.59
C GLN A 114 38.41 -9.83 -5.63
N ASP A 115 39.33 -8.86 -5.78
CA ASP A 115 40.46 -8.92 -6.73
C ASP A 115 41.22 -10.26 -6.72
N ARG A 116 41.37 -10.88 -5.54
CA ARG A 116 42.11 -12.13 -5.35
C ARG A 116 41.33 -13.39 -5.75
N LEU A 117 40.01 -13.28 -5.91
CA LEU A 117 39.10 -14.40 -6.20
C LEU A 117 38.35 -14.25 -7.52
N ALA A 118 38.44 -13.10 -8.20
CA ALA A 118 37.72 -12.84 -9.45
C ALA A 118 37.94 -13.91 -10.54
N GLY A 119 39.15 -14.48 -10.62
CA GLY A 119 39.48 -15.55 -11.57
C GLY A 119 38.89 -16.93 -11.26
N TYR A 120 38.23 -17.12 -10.10
CA TYR A 120 37.71 -18.42 -9.68
C TYR A 120 36.27 -18.69 -10.15
N ALA A 121 35.59 -17.70 -10.72
CA ALA A 121 34.17 -17.83 -11.09
C ALA A 121 33.90 -19.04 -12.01
N SER A 122 34.72 -19.24 -13.05
CA SER A 122 34.55 -20.37 -13.98
C SER A 122 34.76 -21.74 -13.30
N LEU A 123 35.66 -21.82 -12.32
CA LEU A 123 35.91 -23.06 -11.57
C LEU A 123 34.70 -23.44 -10.71
N PHE A 124 34.03 -22.46 -10.11
CA PHE A 124 32.80 -22.71 -9.36
C PHE A 124 31.63 -23.07 -10.26
N VAL A 125 31.52 -22.47 -11.45
CA VAL A 125 30.49 -22.87 -12.44
C VAL A 125 30.70 -24.32 -12.90
N GLU A 126 31.94 -24.75 -13.10
CA GLU A 126 32.27 -26.12 -13.49
C GLU A 126 32.05 -27.13 -12.37
N ALA A 127 32.46 -26.80 -11.14
CA ALA A 127 32.34 -27.69 -9.99
C ALA A 127 30.91 -27.80 -9.43
N TYR A 128 30.09 -26.76 -9.59
CA TYR A 128 28.73 -26.68 -9.05
C TYR A 128 27.72 -26.29 -10.15
N PRO A 129 27.51 -27.14 -11.16
CA PRO A 129 26.71 -26.78 -12.34
C PRO A 129 25.23 -26.59 -12.02
N LEU A 130 24.59 -25.65 -12.70
CA LEU A 130 23.13 -25.52 -12.72
C LEU A 130 22.56 -26.52 -13.76
N SER A 131 22.40 -27.79 -13.36
CA SER A 131 21.83 -28.86 -14.21
C SER A 131 20.61 -29.52 -13.56
N VAL A 132 19.65 -29.92 -14.39
CA VAL A 132 18.54 -30.79 -14.00
C VAL A 132 18.75 -32.12 -14.71
N ASP A 133 19.01 -33.17 -13.93
CA ASP A 133 19.28 -34.50 -14.46
C ASP A 133 18.12 -35.47 -14.16
N GLY A 134 18.06 -36.57 -14.91
CA GLY A 134 17.13 -37.67 -14.67
C GLY A 134 15.66 -37.35 -15.00
N PRO A 135 14.68 -38.04 -14.36
CA PRO A 135 13.25 -37.92 -14.70
C PRO A 135 12.68 -36.52 -14.48
N ALA A 136 13.32 -35.69 -13.65
CA ALA A 136 12.97 -34.29 -13.43
C ALA A 136 13.15 -33.44 -14.71
N ALA A 137 14.17 -33.73 -15.53
CA ALA A 137 14.42 -33.00 -16.77
C ALA A 137 13.28 -33.15 -17.80
N ALA A 138 12.59 -34.30 -17.78
CA ALA A 138 11.45 -34.56 -18.66
C ALA A 138 10.24 -33.67 -18.34
N ASN A 139 10.12 -33.22 -17.08
CA ASN A 139 9.01 -32.41 -16.60
C ASN A 139 9.20 -30.90 -16.85
N LEU A 140 10.35 -30.47 -17.37
CA LEU A 140 10.58 -29.07 -17.71
C LEU A 140 9.75 -28.69 -18.94
N ASP A 141 9.05 -27.56 -18.87
CA ASP A 141 8.40 -26.96 -20.04
C ASP A 141 9.42 -26.36 -21.03
N ALA A 142 8.94 -25.93 -22.20
CA ALA A 142 9.81 -25.39 -23.24
C ALA A 142 10.51 -24.08 -22.84
N ALA A 143 9.89 -23.26 -21.99
CA ALA A 143 10.47 -21.99 -21.53
C ALA A 143 11.60 -22.24 -20.53
N ALA A 144 11.37 -23.09 -19.54
CA ALA A 144 12.34 -23.52 -18.55
C ALA A 144 13.56 -24.19 -19.20
N ARG A 145 13.35 -25.03 -20.25
CA ARG A 145 14.47 -25.61 -21.01
C ARG A 145 15.32 -24.58 -21.74
N ARG A 146 14.70 -23.56 -22.36
CA ARG A 146 15.42 -22.46 -23.02
C ARG A 146 16.17 -21.60 -22.01
N TRP A 147 15.55 -21.29 -20.88
CA TRP A 147 16.18 -20.53 -19.82
C TRP A 147 17.39 -21.28 -19.24
N LEU A 148 17.24 -22.57 -18.96
CA LEU A 148 18.33 -23.43 -18.45
C LEU A 148 19.47 -23.57 -19.48
N SER A 149 19.18 -23.64 -20.78
CA SER A 149 20.22 -23.75 -21.81
C SER A 149 21.11 -22.50 -21.88
N VAL A 150 20.58 -21.33 -21.52
CA VAL A 150 21.34 -20.08 -21.43
C VAL A 150 22.19 -20.03 -20.16
N LEU A 151 21.65 -20.46 -19.02
CA LEU A 151 22.30 -20.27 -17.71
C LEU A 151 23.23 -21.40 -17.28
N SER A 152 22.95 -22.65 -17.68
CA SER A 152 23.65 -23.86 -17.19
C SER A 152 25.18 -23.83 -17.33
N ARG A 153 25.73 -23.02 -18.23
CA ARG A 153 27.19 -22.85 -18.44
C ARG A 153 27.77 -21.54 -17.92
N ARG A 154 26.94 -20.68 -17.32
CA ARG A 154 27.30 -19.31 -16.91
C ARG A 154 27.15 -19.09 -15.41
N VAL A 155 26.32 -19.90 -14.76
CA VAL A 155 25.91 -19.71 -13.37
C VAL A 155 26.10 -21.01 -12.60
N ALA A 156 26.63 -20.90 -11.38
CA ALA A 156 26.72 -22.01 -10.45
C ALA A 156 25.36 -22.24 -9.75
N SER A 157 25.11 -23.45 -9.26
CA SER A 157 23.93 -23.76 -8.47
C SER A 157 24.15 -23.41 -7.00
N GLY A 158 23.40 -22.43 -6.49
CA GLY A 158 23.41 -22.08 -5.07
C GLY A 158 23.01 -23.25 -4.15
N ALA A 159 22.13 -24.15 -4.63
CA ALA A 159 21.76 -25.35 -3.90
C ALA A 159 22.93 -26.34 -3.74
N LEU A 160 23.79 -26.46 -4.77
CA LEU A 160 25.00 -27.28 -4.71
C LEU A 160 26.13 -26.60 -3.91
N LEU A 161 26.21 -25.26 -3.97
CA LEU A 161 27.19 -24.48 -3.21
C LEU A 161 26.94 -24.52 -1.71
N LEU A 162 25.68 -24.55 -1.26
CA LEU A 162 25.32 -24.38 0.15
C LEU A 162 26.05 -25.34 1.12
N PRO A 163 26.09 -26.68 0.89
CA PRO A 163 26.82 -27.59 1.77
C PRO A 163 28.33 -27.31 1.80
N ALA A 164 28.92 -27.01 0.63
CA ALA A 164 30.35 -26.74 0.52
C ALA A 164 30.75 -25.46 1.24
N MET A 165 29.97 -24.39 1.10
CA MET A 165 30.22 -23.11 1.77
C MET A 165 30.02 -23.20 3.29
N ARG A 166 29.01 -23.96 3.76
CA ARG A 166 28.83 -24.24 5.19
C ARG A 166 30.04 -24.98 5.77
N ASN A 167 30.49 -26.05 5.09
CA ASN A 167 31.65 -26.83 5.54
C ASN A 167 32.95 -25.99 5.52
N LEU A 168 33.13 -25.15 4.51
CA LEU A 168 34.27 -24.22 4.45
C LEU A 168 34.29 -23.26 5.64
N VAL A 169 33.15 -22.64 5.97
CA VAL A 169 33.07 -21.67 7.07
C VAL A 169 33.17 -22.35 8.45
N GLN A 170 32.59 -23.54 8.60
CA GLN A 170 32.55 -24.26 9.89
C GLN A 170 33.86 -24.99 10.19
N ASN A 171 34.43 -25.67 9.20
CA ASN A 171 35.54 -26.62 9.39
C ASN A 171 36.82 -26.21 8.64
N GLY A 172 36.79 -25.14 7.85
CA GLY A 172 37.92 -24.73 7.02
C GLY A 172 38.19 -25.65 5.83
N THR A 173 37.29 -26.60 5.53
CA THR A 173 37.45 -27.57 4.44
C THR A 173 37.28 -26.88 3.08
N PRO A 174 38.29 -26.93 2.19
CA PRO A 174 38.16 -26.35 0.85
C PRO A 174 37.00 -26.96 0.05
N PRO A 175 36.31 -26.17 -0.79
CA PRO A 175 35.21 -26.66 -1.63
C PRO A 175 35.66 -27.79 -2.57
N PRO A 176 34.96 -28.93 -2.61
CA PRO A 176 35.26 -30.01 -3.55
C PRO A 176 35.24 -29.54 -5.01
N GLY A 177 36.18 -30.04 -5.82
CA GLY A 177 36.26 -29.71 -7.25
C GLY A 177 36.88 -28.34 -7.57
N VAL A 178 37.18 -27.51 -6.57
CA VAL A 178 37.84 -26.21 -6.76
C VAL A 178 39.16 -26.17 -5.99
N LEU A 179 40.28 -26.09 -6.72
CA LEU A 179 41.61 -26.00 -6.12
C LEU A 179 41.90 -24.56 -5.67
N VAL A 180 41.83 -24.31 -4.36
CA VAL A 180 42.10 -23.00 -3.76
C VAL A 180 43.40 -23.04 -2.97
N PRO A 181 44.42 -22.23 -3.33
CA PRO A 181 45.66 -22.11 -2.57
C PRO A 181 45.39 -21.70 -1.11
N PRO A 182 46.15 -22.22 -0.12
CA PRO A 182 45.96 -21.87 1.29
C PRO A 182 45.96 -20.37 1.58
N ALA A 183 46.73 -19.59 0.81
CA ALA A 183 46.81 -18.13 0.93
C ALA A 183 45.52 -17.38 0.56
N LEU A 184 44.57 -18.03 -0.14
CA LEU A 184 43.28 -17.48 -0.56
C LEU A 184 42.11 -17.99 0.29
N LEU A 185 42.31 -19.00 1.13
CA LEU A 185 41.24 -19.56 1.98
C LEU A 185 40.60 -18.51 2.90
N PRO A 186 41.33 -17.59 3.56
CA PRO A 186 40.69 -16.56 4.40
C PRO A 186 39.75 -15.64 3.61
N ALA A 187 40.13 -15.28 2.38
CA ALA A 187 39.30 -14.44 1.51
C ALA A 187 38.03 -15.19 1.07
N LEU A 188 38.16 -16.47 0.75
CA LEU A 188 37.04 -17.32 0.36
C LEU A 188 36.09 -17.59 1.54
N ILE A 189 36.62 -17.80 2.74
CA ILE A 189 35.82 -17.92 3.97
C ILE A 189 35.00 -16.64 4.19
N SER A 190 35.62 -15.46 4.04
CA SER A 190 34.90 -14.18 4.14
C SER A 190 33.77 -14.09 3.11
N CYS A 191 34.03 -14.44 1.85
CA CYS A 191 33.02 -14.43 0.79
C CYS A 191 31.86 -15.40 1.09
N ALA A 192 32.18 -16.61 1.55
CA ALA A 192 31.20 -17.62 1.93
C ALA A 192 30.36 -17.18 3.13
N SER A 193 30.96 -16.57 4.15
CA SER A 193 30.23 -16.02 5.30
C SER A 193 29.27 -14.91 4.90
N THR A 194 29.69 -13.97 4.04
CA THR A 194 28.82 -12.92 3.51
C THR A 194 27.65 -13.51 2.73
N TRP A 195 27.91 -14.50 1.87
CA TRP A 195 26.87 -15.15 1.08
C TRP A 195 25.87 -15.94 1.95
N LEU A 196 26.34 -16.67 2.96
CA LEU A 196 25.47 -17.39 3.89
C LEU A 196 24.60 -16.43 4.72
N ALA A 197 25.19 -15.34 5.24
CA ALA A 197 24.44 -14.32 5.95
C ALA A 197 23.37 -13.68 5.06
N TRP A 198 23.69 -13.41 3.79
CA TRP A 198 22.70 -12.92 2.82
C TRP A 198 21.61 -13.95 2.53
N LEU A 199 21.94 -15.23 2.32
CA LEU A 199 20.95 -16.28 2.12
C LEU A 199 19.93 -16.37 3.27
N ASP A 200 20.39 -16.23 4.52
CA ASP A 200 19.52 -16.26 5.69
C ASP A 200 18.48 -15.11 5.68
N THR A 201 18.79 -13.98 5.03
CA THR A 201 17.84 -12.86 4.87
C THR A 201 16.72 -13.15 3.88
N LEU A 202 16.90 -14.09 2.96
CA LEU A 202 15.91 -14.40 1.91
C LEU A 202 14.73 -15.23 2.42
N GLY A 203 14.85 -15.85 3.60
CA GLY A 203 13.79 -16.69 4.18
C GLY A 203 13.46 -17.94 3.34
N LEU A 204 14.36 -18.39 2.47
CA LEU A 204 14.18 -19.59 1.66
C LEU A 204 14.17 -20.85 2.53
N ASP A 205 13.40 -21.85 2.12
CA ASP A 205 13.47 -23.17 2.71
C ASP A 205 14.76 -23.88 2.27
N LEU A 206 15.67 -24.05 3.22
CA LEU A 206 16.96 -24.73 3.07
C LEU A 206 16.91 -26.20 3.54
N SER A 207 15.74 -26.68 3.98
CA SER A 207 15.58 -28.05 4.47
C SER A 207 15.83 -29.07 3.36
N GLY A 208 16.32 -30.25 3.74
CA GLY A 208 16.69 -31.29 2.79
C GLY A 208 18.02 -31.05 2.05
N ILE A 209 18.71 -29.93 2.28
CA ILE A 209 20.08 -29.68 1.82
C ILE A 209 21.03 -29.96 3.01
N GLY A 210 21.78 -31.06 2.92
CA GLY A 210 22.45 -31.74 4.05
C GLY A 210 23.06 -30.85 5.14
N SER A 211 22.73 -31.18 6.40
CA SER A 211 23.33 -30.65 7.64
C SER A 211 24.38 -31.59 8.25
N GLY A 212 24.91 -32.54 7.46
CA GLY A 212 25.71 -33.66 7.96
C GLY A 212 27.08 -33.25 8.49
N THR A 213 27.27 -33.33 9.81
CA THR A 213 28.53 -33.25 10.56
C THR A 213 29.33 -34.57 10.55
N GLY A 214 29.25 -35.36 9.48
CA GLY A 214 29.90 -36.67 9.40
C GLY A 214 31.12 -36.65 8.48
N ASP A 215 32.26 -37.11 8.99
CA ASP A 215 33.51 -37.31 8.24
C ASP A 215 33.28 -38.07 6.93
N GLY A 216 33.68 -37.45 5.81
CA GLY A 216 33.60 -37.99 4.46
C GLY A 216 32.29 -37.66 3.75
N LEU A 217 32.38 -36.98 2.60
CA LEU A 217 31.28 -36.89 1.64
C LEU A 217 30.84 -38.32 1.31
N PRO A 218 29.63 -38.78 1.66
CA PRO A 218 29.16 -40.06 1.16
C PRO A 218 29.01 -39.92 -0.36
N GLU A 219 29.31 -41.00 -1.07
CA GLU A 219 29.09 -41.13 -2.51
C GLU A 219 27.73 -40.49 -2.90
N ALA A 220 27.80 -39.48 -3.77
CA ALA A 220 26.69 -38.85 -4.47
C ALA A 220 25.49 -38.41 -3.61
N PHE A 221 25.69 -37.46 -2.68
CA PHE A 221 24.58 -36.53 -2.40
C PHE A 221 24.53 -35.50 -3.54
N THR A 222 23.73 -35.78 -4.56
CA THR A 222 23.33 -34.79 -5.57
C THR A 222 22.01 -34.18 -5.10
N PRO A 223 21.98 -32.94 -4.57
CA PRO A 223 20.74 -32.19 -4.47
C PRO A 223 20.12 -32.14 -5.87
N GLY A 224 19.09 -32.95 -6.11
CA GLY A 224 18.33 -32.88 -7.34
C GLY A 224 17.61 -31.54 -7.36
N LEU A 225 17.97 -30.66 -8.30
CA LEU A 225 17.20 -29.44 -8.51
C LEU A 225 15.76 -29.83 -8.86
N ALA A 226 14.81 -29.24 -8.16
CA ALA A 226 13.40 -29.50 -8.42
C ALA A 226 13.06 -28.95 -9.81
N ALA A 227 12.42 -29.78 -10.64
CA ALA A 227 11.98 -29.38 -11.99
C ALA A 227 10.89 -28.28 -11.98
N SER A 228 10.40 -27.89 -10.80
CA SER A 228 9.47 -26.77 -10.71
C SER A 228 10.23 -25.45 -10.93
N ALA A 229 10.15 -24.94 -12.16
CA ALA A 229 10.52 -23.56 -12.48
C ALA A 229 9.41 -22.57 -12.07
N VAL A 230 8.26 -23.06 -11.61
CA VAL A 230 7.09 -22.25 -11.30
C VAL A 230 7.14 -21.86 -9.82
N THR A 231 7.37 -20.58 -9.56
CA THR A 231 7.01 -19.95 -8.29
C THR A 231 5.50 -20.05 -8.15
N THR A 232 5.00 -20.80 -7.17
CA THR A 232 3.56 -20.89 -6.92
C THR A 232 3.06 -19.51 -6.55
N ALA A 233 2.14 -18.96 -7.36
CA ALA A 233 1.54 -17.67 -7.09
C ALA A 233 0.91 -17.64 -5.68
N PRO A 234 0.87 -16.47 -5.01
CA PRO A 234 0.22 -16.33 -3.72
C PRO A 234 -1.21 -16.86 -3.73
N ALA A 235 -1.68 -17.45 -2.64
CA ALA A 235 -3.02 -18.04 -2.60
C ALA A 235 -4.15 -17.00 -2.76
N ALA A 236 -3.88 -15.72 -2.49
CA ALA A 236 -4.81 -14.62 -2.71
C ALA A 236 -4.83 -14.14 -4.17
N TRP A 237 -3.79 -14.44 -4.95
CA TRP A 237 -3.67 -14.01 -6.35
C TRP A 237 -4.71 -14.68 -7.23
N GLN A 238 -5.37 -13.90 -8.08
CA GLN A 238 -6.30 -14.36 -9.10
C GLN A 238 -5.69 -14.11 -10.48
N PRO A 239 -5.05 -15.13 -11.11
CA PRO A 239 -4.35 -14.95 -12.38
C PRO A 239 -5.23 -14.40 -13.51
N ALA A 240 -6.52 -14.75 -13.53
CA ALA A 240 -7.45 -14.31 -14.57
C ALA A 240 -7.79 -12.81 -14.51
N ARG A 241 -7.57 -12.17 -13.35
CA ARG A 241 -7.88 -10.75 -13.11
C ARG A 241 -6.65 -9.90 -12.83
N MET A 242 -5.49 -10.53 -12.62
CA MET A 242 -4.25 -9.86 -12.22
C MET A 242 -4.41 -9.02 -10.94
N GLU A 243 -5.16 -9.55 -9.98
CA GLU A 243 -5.43 -8.90 -8.70
C GLU A 243 -5.42 -9.96 -7.58
N TYR A 244 -5.31 -9.50 -6.35
CA TYR A 244 -5.49 -10.26 -5.14
C TYR A 244 -6.92 -10.13 -4.62
N ARG A 245 -7.43 -11.20 -4.03
CA ARG A 245 -8.68 -11.21 -3.28
C ARG A 245 -8.54 -11.96 -1.98
N PHE A 246 -9.06 -11.37 -0.92
CA PHE A 246 -8.98 -11.94 0.41
C PHE A 246 -10.00 -11.31 1.37
N ASP A 247 -10.20 -12.01 2.48
CA ASP A 247 -11.04 -11.55 3.58
C ASP A 247 -10.22 -11.47 4.86
N VAL A 248 -10.55 -10.49 5.70
CA VAL A 248 -10.09 -10.40 7.09
C VAL A 248 -11.27 -10.24 8.01
N SER A 249 -11.13 -10.64 9.28
CA SER A 249 -12.21 -10.43 10.25
C SER A 249 -11.73 -10.03 11.63
N ALA A 250 -12.59 -9.24 12.28
CA ALA A 250 -12.51 -8.84 13.68
C ALA A 250 -13.84 -9.15 14.36
N ARG A 251 -13.81 -9.43 15.67
CA ARG A 251 -15.02 -9.82 16.42
C ARG A 251 -15.41 -8.78 17.46
N PHE A 252 -16.69 -8.40 17.44
CA PHE A 252 -17.31 -7.57 18.48
C PHE A 252 -18.37 -8.39 19.22
N GLY A 253 -18.03 -8.88 20.41
CA GLY A 253 -18.94 -9.70 21.20
C GLY A 253 -19.14 -11.05 20.50
N ASP A 254 -20.36 -11.31 20.05
CA ASP A 254 -20.70 -12.53 19.30
C ASP A 254 -20.79 -12.35 17.78
N ASN A 255 -20.53 -11.14 17.29
CA ASN A 255 -20.63 -10.81 15.87
C ASN A 255 -19.25 -10.67 15.24
N ASP A 256 -18.94 -11.51 14.25
CA ASP A 256 -17.79 -11.34 13.38
C ASP A 256 -18.11 -10.27 12.33
N THR A 257 -17.22 -9.29 12.17
CA THR A 257 -17.24 -8.33 11.07
C THR A 257 -16.21 -8.79 10.05
N VAL A 258 -16.68 -9.21 8.87
CA VAL A 258 -15.82 -9.62 7.76
C VAL A 258 -15.62 -8.44 6.82
N LEU A 259 -14.37 -8.12 6.55
CA LEU A 259 -13.94 -7.11 5.61
C LEU A 259 -13.31 -7.82 4.41
N SER A 260 -13.89 -7.61 3.24
CA SER A 260 -13.49 -8.25 1.99
C SER A 260 -12.83 -7.22 1.08
N ALA A 261 -11.62 -7.54 0.64
CA ALA A 261 -10.95 -6.85 -0.47
C ALA A 261 -11.19 -7.68 -1.72
N SER A 262 -12.14 -7.26 -2.56
CA SER A 262 -12.54 -7.98 -3.76
C SER A 262 -11.57 -7.79 -4.93
N GLU A 263 -10.89 -6.65 -4.97
CA GLU A 263 -10.08 -6.16 -6.07
C GLU A 263 -8.88 -5.39 -5.49
N TYR A 264 -7.79 -6.09 -5.19
CA TYR A 264 -6.55 -5.47 -4.76
C TYR A 264 -5.47 -5.73 -5.81
N ASP A 265 -5.11 -4.74 -6.61
CA ASP A 265 -4.16 -4.83 -7.73
C ASP A 265 -2.69 -4.62 -7.31
N GLY A 266 -2.44 -4.32 -6.04
CA GLY A 266 -1.11 -4.08 -5.47
C GLY A 266 -0.99 -2.68 -4.85
N GLY A 267 0.19 -2.35 -4.32
CA GLY A 267 0.46 -1.04 -3.73
C GLY A 267 0.10 -0.96 -2.25
N ARG A 268 -0.70 0.03 -1.85
CA ARG A 268 -1.03 0.28 -0.44
C ARG A 268 -2.50 -0.03 -0.17
N LEU A 269 -2.75 -0.88 0.82
CA LEU A 269 -4.09 -1.13 1.34
C LEU A 269 -4.50 -0.05 2.32
N ASP A 270 -5.75 0.39 2.24
CA ASP A 270 -6.34 1.27 3.24
C ASP A 270 -7.83 0.91 3.44
N TRP A 271 -8.53 1.60 4.33
CA TRP A 271 -9.92 1.33 4.66
C TRP A 271 -10.83 1.27 3.41
N TYR A 272 -10.58 2.09 2.40
CA TYR A 272 -11.40 2.13 1.19
C TYR A 272 -11.22 0.90 0.28
N SER A 273 -10.17 0.09 0.49
CA SER A 273 -9.95 -1.17 -0.23
C SER A 273 -10.91 -2.27 0.21
N PHE A 274 -11.72 -2.04 1.26
CA PHE A 274 -12.56 -3.06 1.87
C PHE A 274 -14.05 -2.71 1.86
N SER A 275 -14.86 -3.75 1.63
CA SER A 275 -16.30 -3.75 1.92
C SER A 275 -16.59 -4.69 3.10
N VAL A 276 -17.66 -4.42 3.85
CA VAL A 276 -18.15 -5.33 4.89
C VAL A 276 -19.05 -6.38 4.24
N ASP A 277 -18.61 -7.64 4.21
CA ASP A 277 -19.38 -8.75 3.65
C ASP A 277 -20.20 -9.45 4.74
N THR A 278 -21.52 -9.49 4.55
CA THR A 278 -22.47 -10.12 5.48
C THR A 278 -22.86 -11.55 5.08
N ALA A 279 -22.42 -12.02 3.91
CA ALA A 279 -22.61 -13.39 3.45
C ALA A 279 -21.50 -14.32 3.99
N THR A 280 -20.26 -13.84 3.99
CA THR A 280 -19.11 -14.62 4.43
C THR A 280 -19.11 -14.83 5.95
N ARG A 281 -18.74 -16.05 6.36
CA ARG A 281 -18.36 -16.35 7.74
C ARG A 281 -16.86 -16.58 7.83
N LEU A 282 -16.21 -15.77 8.66
CA LEU A 282 -14.81 -15.91 9.01
C LEU A 282 -14.65 -15.66 10.52
N PRO A 283 -14.64 -16.72 11.34
CA PRO A 283 -14.59 -16.58 12.79
C PRO A 283 -13.35 -15.82 13.24
N ALA A 284 -13.53 -14.82 14.11
CA ALA A 284 -12.45 -14.06 14.73
C ALA A 284 -12.42 -14.27 16.26
N VAL A 285 -11.30 -13.93 16.87
CA VAL A 285 -11.14 -13.99 18.33
C VAL A 285 -11.71 -12.71 18.93
N ASN A 286 -12.59 -12.85 19.92
CA ASN A 286 -13.19 -11.70 20.61
C ASN A 286 -12.16 -11.03 21.54
N GLN A 287 -11.60 -9.90 21.12
CA GLN A 287 -10.61 -9.12 21.87
C GLN A 287 -10.94 -7.62 21.80
N ILE A 288 -12.14 -7.24 22.26
CA ILE A 288 -12.56 -5.83 22.24
C ILE A 288 -11.77 -5.03 23.27
N GLY A 289 -11.21 -3.90 22.86
CA GLY A 289 -10.74 -2.81 23.71
C GLY A 289 -11.70 -1.63 23.68
N ASP A 290 -11.94 -1.01 24.84
CA ASP A 290 -12.68 0.24 24.95
C ASP A 290 -11.73 1.45 24.88
N ILE A 291 -12.10 2.46 24.10
CA ILE A 291 -11.37 3.72 23.95
C ILE A 291 -12.25 4.85 24.46
N VAL A 292 -11.76 5.62 25.43
CA VAL A 292 -12.40 6.85 25.89
C VAL A 292 -11.38 7.99 25.80
N GLN A 293 -11.63 8.93 24.90
CA GLN A 293 -10.74 10.06 24.68
C GLN A 293 -11.52 11.37 24.82
N THR A 294 -10.93 12.33 25.51
CA THR A 294 -11.42 13.71 25.54
C THR A 294 -10.36 14.59 24.89
N VAL A 295 -10.73 15.35 23.87
CA VAL A 295 -9.83 16.25 23.13
C VAL A 295 -10.36 17.67 23.09
N LEU A 296 -9.43 18.61 22.92
CA LEU A 296 -9.77 19.95 22.50
C LEU A 296 -9.88 19.93 20.97
N PRO A 297 -11.07 20.20 20.41
CA PRO A 297 -11.24 20.25 18.97
C PRO A 297 -10.47 21.46 18.41
N THR A 298 -9.88 21.30 17.22
CA THR A 298 -9.21 22.39 16.50
C THR A 298 -10.03 22.72 15.26
N PRO A 299 -10.31 23.99 14.94
CA PRO A 299 -10.93 24.34 13.67
C PRO A 299 -10.17 23.72 12.49
N ALA A 300 -10.89 23.14 11.54
CA ALA A 300 -10.32 22.68 10.30
C ALA A 300 -9.82 23.89 9.51
N ALA A 301 -8.59 23.82 9.01
CA ALA A 301 -7.98 24.89 8.22
C ALA A 301 -7.39 24.30 6.94
N TYR A 302 -7.39 25.10 5.88
CA TYR A 302 -6.80 24.75 4.58
C TYR A 302 -6.03 25.95 4.02
N PRO A 303 -5.06 25.73 3.10
CA PRO A 303 -4.33 26.82 2.47
C PRO A 303 -5.27 27.77 1.71
N GLY A 304 -5.15 29.08 1.95
CA GLY A 304 -6.02 30.09 1.35
C GLY A 304 -7.36 30.29 2.07
N MET A 305 -7.59 29.64 3.21
CA MET A 305 -8.78 29.89 4.04
C MET A 305 -8.79 31.32 4.58
N PRO A 306 -9.89 32.09 4.42
CA PRO A 306 -10.02 33.42 4.99
C PRO A 306 -9.93 33.42 6.52
N ALA A 307 -9.34 34.47 7.12
CA ALA A 307 -9.32 34.61 8.57
C ALA A 307 -10.76 34.75 9.13
N PRO A 308 -11.17 33.94 10.11
CA PRO A 308 -12.56 33.89 10.60
C PRO A 308 -13.02 35.12 11.39
N ARG A 309 -12.14 36.10 11.66
CA ARG A 309 -12.44 37.25 12.54
C ARG A 309 -11.99 38.61 12.02
N TRP A 310 -11.09 38.64 11.03
CA TRP A 310 -10.55 39.88 10.52
C TRP A 310 -10.65 39.88 9.01
N TRP A 311 -10.92 41.07 8.46
CA TRP A 311 -10.71 41.29 7.03
C TRP A 311 -9.24 41.06 6.70
N GLU A 312 -8.98 40.04 5.89
CA GLU A 312 -7.68 39.72 5.31
C GLU A 312 -7.82 39.76 3.79
N PHE A 313 -6.83 40.34 3.11
CA PHE A 313 -6.75 40.20 1.65
C PHE A 313 -6.26 38.78 1.35
N GLU A 314 -7.01 38.08 0.50
CA GLU A 314 -6.73 36.70 0.10
C GLU A 314 -5.28 36.55 -0.38
N ASP A 315 -4.61 35.49 0.08
CA ASP A 315 -3.26 35.15 -0.38
C ASP A 315 -3.31 34.76 -1.86
N ALA A 316 -2.70 35.56 -2.73
CA ALA A 316 -2.64 35.32 -4.17
C ALA A 316 -1.98 33.98 -4.57
N ARG A 317 -1.40 33.25 -3.61
CA ARG A 317 -0.89 31.89 -3.82
C ARG A 317 -2.01 30.86 -4.02
N VAL A 318 -3.24 31.14 -3.59
CA VAL A 318 -4.40 30.25 -3.74
C VAL A 318 -5.58 31.04 -4.30
N ASP A 319 -5.98 30.71 -5.54
CA ASP A 319 -7.12 31.34 -6.22
C ASP A 319 -8.20 30.28 -6.48
N PHE A 320 -9.20 30.21 -5.59
CA PHE A 320 -10.33 29.30 -5.75
C PHE A 320 -11.27 29.70 -6.89
N GLY A 321 -11.24 30.97 -7.34
CA GLY A 321 -12.08 31.47 -8.43
C GLY A 321 -11.63 31.03 -9.81
N GLN A 322 -10.35 30.67 -9.97
CA GLN A 322 -9.77 30.13 -11.22
C GLN A 322 -9.88 28.59 -11.31
N VAL A 323 -10.51 27.95 -10.33
CA VAL A 323 -10.69 26.50 -10.34
C VAL A 323 -11.75 26.13 -11.38
N GLU A 324 -11.30 25.78 -12.58
CA GLU A 324 -12.16 25.22 -13.64
C GLU A 324 -12.54 23.78 -13.30
N ALA A 325 -13.83 23.49 -13.18
CA ALA A 325 -14.36 22.15 -12.93
C ALA A 325 -15.40 21.77 -13.99
N GLU A 326 -15.27 20.58 -14.58
CA GLU A 326 -16.34 19.99 -15.39
C GLU A 326 -17.42 19.37 -14.47
N PRO A 327 -18.65 19.15 -14.95
CA PRO A 327 -19.70 18.50 -14.14
C PRO A 327 -19.33 17.10 -13.61
N SER A 328 -18.39 16.42 -14.26
CA SER A 328 -17.82 15.13 -13.86
C SER A 328 -16.73 15.24 -12.78
N ASP A 329 -16.18 16.43 -12.54
CA ASP A 329 -15.08 16.68 -11.59
C ASP A 329 -15.61 16.87 -10.17
N LEU A 330 -16.25 15.82 -9.64
CA LEU A 330 -16.93 15.84 -8.35
C LEU A 330 -15.98 16.23 -7.20
N ALA A 331 -14.74 15.77 -7.23
CA ALA A 331 -13.77 16.05 -6.17
C ALA A 331 -13.43 17.54 -6.10
N ARG A 332 -13.18 18.17 -7.26
CA ARG A 332 -12.93 19.61 -7.34
C ARG A 332 -14.16 20.42 -6.94
N LEU A 333 -15.35 20.01 -7.40
CA LEU A 333 -16.61 20.65 -7.03
C LEU A 333 -16.87 20.59 -5.51
N LEU A 334 -16.64 19.44 -4.87
CA LEU A 334 -16.76 19.27 -3.41
C LEU A 334 -15.78 20.16 -2.64
N LEU A 335 -14.54 20.29 -3.12
CA LEU A 335 -13.55 21.16 -2.50
C LEU A 335 -13.97 22.63 -2.56
N VAL A 336 -14.42 23.09 -3.73
CA VAL A 336 -14.87 24.49 -3.93
C VAL A 336 -16.10 24.79 -3.09
N ASP A 337 -17.09 23.88 -3.04
CA ASP A 337 -18.30 24.04 -2.22
C ASP A 337 -17.96 24.08 -0.72
N TYR A 338 -17.06 23.20 -0.26
CA TYR A 338 -16.56 23.24 1.12
C TYR A 338 -15.86 24.57 1.44
N ALA A 339 -14.92 24.99 0.59
CA ALA A 339 -14.12 26.20 0.82
C ALA A 339 -15.00 27.46 0.87
N THR A 340 -15.96 27.56 -0.05
CA THR A 340 -16.77 28.78 -0.25
C THR A 340 -18.02 28.87 0.63
N VAL A 341 -18.64 27.73 1.00
CA VAL A 341 -19.94 27.73 1.71
C VAL A 341 -19.84 27.22 3.15
N TYR A 342 -19.07 26.15 3.39
CA TYR A 342 -19.19 25.39 4.64
C TYR A 342 -17.95 25.45 5.55
N SER A 343 -16.86 26.09 5.13
CA SER A 343 -15.56 25.96 5.77
C SER A 343 -15.48 26.39 7.24
N ASN A 344 -16.34 27.32 7.67
CA ASN A 344 -16.25 27.98 8.97
C ASN A 344 -16.65 27.11 10.18
N ASP A 345 -17.41 26.03 9.97
CA ASP A 345 -18.01 25.24 11.07
C ASP A 345 -17.42 23.83 11.23
N TRP A 346 -16.24 23.60 10.66
CA TRP A 346 -15.59 22.28 10.71
C TRP A 346 -14.51 22.23 11.77
N TYR A 347 -14.51 21.14 12.55
CA TYR A 347 -13.56 20.92 13.63
C TYR A 347 -12.95 19.52 13.52
N LEU A 348 -11.66 19.45 13.80
CA LEU A 348 -10.89 18.22 13.89
C LEU A 348 -10.80 17.78 15.35
N ALA A 349 -11.23 16.56 15.62
CA ALA A 349 -11.10 15.89 16.91
C ALA A 349 -10.31 14.58 16.70
N PRO A 350 -8.98 14.60 16.88
CA PRO A 350 -8.15 13.43 16.58
C PRO A 350 -8.46 12.28 17.55
N LEU A 351 -8.63 11.08 17.02
CA LEU A 351 -8.81 9.84 17.79
C LEU A 351 -7.60 8.95 17.58
N THR A 352 -6.88 8.60 18.65
CA THR A 352 -5.79 7.62 18.56
C THR A 352 -6.39 6.21 18.64
N ALA A 353 -6.04 5.36 17.68
CA ALA A 353 -6.58 4.00 17.59
C ALA A 353 -5.49 2.97 17.28
N PRO A 354 -5.66 1.71 17.74
CA PRO A 354 -4.74 0.63 17.38
C PRO A 354 -4.77 0.34 15.87
N VAL A 355 -3.59 0.26 15.27
CA VAL A 355 -3.43 -0.22 13.90
C VAL A 355 -3.76 -1.72 13.84
N GLY A 356 -4.31 -2.19 12.71
CA GLY A 356 -4.75 -3.57 12.57
C GLY A 356 -6.05 -3.87 13.30
N SER A 357 -6.89 -2.86 13.52
CA SER A 357 -8.16 -3.01 14.24
C SER A 357 -9.33 -2.42 13.47
N VAL A 358 -10.51 -3.00 13.69
CA VAL A 358 -11.78 -2.42 13.30
C VAL A 358 -12.26 -1.55 14.45
N LEU A 359 -12.63 -0.31 14.16
CA LEU A 359 -13.16 0.66 15.11
C LEU A 359 -14.68 0.80 14.96
N LYS A 360 -15.37 0.94 16.09
CA LYS A 360 -16.76 1.38 16.15
C LYS A 360 -16.90 2.56 17.11
N ILE A 361 -17.32 3.71 16.58
CA ILE A 361 -17.64 4.87 17.41
C ILE A 361 -18.99 4.60 18.12
N ARG A 362 -18.99 4.65 19.45
CA ARG A 362 -20.18 4.41 20.28
C ARG A 362 -20.90 5.71 20.63
N SER A 363 -20.15 6.76 20.94
CA SER A 363 -20.71 8.08 21.13
C SER A 363 -19.67 9.18 20.93
N VAL A 364 -20.15 10.34 20.47
CA VAL A 364 -19.39 11.59 20.42
C VAL A 364 -20.22 12.64 21.16
N VAL A 365 -19.68 13.20 22.21
CA VAL A 365 -20.34 14.25 23.00
C VAL A 365 -19.48 15.51 22.92
N VAL A 366 -20.04 16.57 22.36
CA VAL A 366 -19.41 17.89 22.30
C VAL A 366 -19.89 18.69 23.50
N THR A 367 -18.96 19.27 24.24
CA THR A 367 -19.26 20.34 25.21
C THR A 367 -18.85 21.66 24.59
N ASP A 368 -19.77 22.61 24.50
CA ASP A 368 -19.50 23.93 23.94
C ASP A 368 -18.94 24.92 24.98
N THR A 369 -18.64 26.14 24.55
CA THR A 369 -18.12 27.23 25.39
C THR A 369 -19.09 27.71 26.47
N PHE A 370 -20.39 27.41 26.34
CA PHE A 370 -21.42 27.72 27.34
C PHE A 370 -21.65 26.55 28.32
N GLY A 371 -21.00 25.41 28.09
CA GLY A 371 -21.10 24.21 28.91
C GLY A 371 -22.25 23.28 28.53
N PHE A 372 -22.99 23.56 27.45
CA PHE A 372 -24.00 22.64 26.96
C PHE A 372 -23.34 21.39 26.39
N ARG A 373 -23.98 20.24 26.62
CA ARG A 373 -23.50 18.94 26.15
C ARG A 373 -24.44 18.39 25.09
N THR A 374 -23.91 18.27 23.89
CA THR A 374 -24.65 17.77 22.72
C THR A 374 -24.11 16.39 22.34
N LEU A 375 -24.99 15.40 22.32
CA LEU A 375 -24.69 14.09 21.72
C LEU A 375 -24.75 14.23 20.20
N VAL A 376 -23.61 14.14 19.55
CA VAL A 376 -23.52 14.15 18.08
C VAL A 376 -24.01 12.81 17.56
N ARG A 377 -25.01 12.87 16.67
CA ARG A 377 -25.54 11.68 16.01
C ARG A 377 -24.67 11.33 14.80
N VAL A 378 -24.69 10.05 14.43
CA VAL A 378 -24.05 9.59 13.19
C VAL A 378 -24.73 10.28 12.00
N ALA A 379 -23.93 10.73 11.03
CA ALA A 379 -24.45 11.28 9.78
C ALA A 379 -25.41 10.28 9.10
N GLY A 380 -26.57 10.77 8.62
CA GLY A 380 -27.62 9.90 8.09
C GLY A 380 -28.70 9.48 9.10
N ALA A 381 -28.56 9.82 10.38
CA ALA A 381 -29.49 9.37 11.42
C ALA A 381 -30.81 10.18 11.49
N LEU A 382 -30.87 11.39 10.91
CA LEU A 382 -32.05 12.24 10.92
C LEU A 382 -32.65 12.39 9.51
N PRO A 383 -33.98 12.52 9.36
CA PRO A 383 -34.61 12.76 8.07
C PRO A 383 -34.08 14.03 7.41
N GLY A 384 -33.64 13.95 6.14
CA GLY A 384 -33.05 15.07 5.40
C GLY A 384 -31.52 15.15 5.46
N ASP A 385 -30.87 14.47 6.41
CA ASP A 385 -29.41 14.45 6.52
C ASP A 385 -28.82 13.34 5.65
N GLY A 386 -28.42 13.62 4.39
CA GLY A 386 -27.56 12.72 3.61
C GLY A 386 -27.95 11.23 3.65
N GLN A 387 -29.26 10.92 3.70
CA GLN A 387 -29.69 9.54 3.92
C GLN A 387 -29.41 8.65 2.71
N ASP A 388 -29.20 9.23 1.54
CA ASP A 388 -28.97 8.52 0.29
C ASP A 388 -27.48 8.31 0.00
N TRP A 389 -26.59 9.01 0.72
CA TRP A 389 -25.15 9.10 0.39
C TRP A 389 -24.28 9.33 1.64
N SER A 390 -23.11 8.70 1.69
CA SER A 390 -22.13 8.97 2.75
C SER A 390 -20.70 8.72 2.29
N LEU A 391 -19.77 9.54 2.77
CA LEU A 391 -18.32 9.36 2.62
C LEU A 391 -17.72 8.67 3.85
N PHE A 392 -16.49 8.16 3.69
CA PHE A 392 -15.66 7.61 4.78
C PHE A 392 -16.29 6.45 5.56
N ARG A 393 -17.00 5.56 4.84
CA ARG A 393 -17.62 4.35 5.39
C ARG A 393 -17.38 3.18 4.44
N HIS A 394 -17.23 1.98 5.00
CA HIS A 394 -17.29 0.77 4.17
C HIS A 394 -18.70 0.55 3.65
N THR A 395 -18.77 0.17 2.37
CA THR A 395 -19.97 -0.41 1.75
C THR A 395 -20.28 -1.76 2.41
N VAL A 396 -21.55 -2.02 2.69
CA VAL A 396 -22.03 -3.32 3.18
C VAL A 396 -22.57 -4.11 2.00
N THR A 397 -22.08 -5.33 1.81
CA THR A 397 -22.50 -6.26 0.77
C THR A 397 -23.13 -7.51 1.38
N GLY A 398 -23.83 -8.29 0.56
CA GLY A 398 -24.50 -9.52 0.98
C GLY A 398 -25.93 -9.31 1.53
N PRO A 399 -26.53 -10.37 2.13
CA PRO A 399 -27.95 -10.41 2.48
C PRO A 399 -28.44 -9.32 3.43
N GLN A 400 -27.56 -8.73 4.25
CA GLN A 400 -27.91 -7.70 5.22
C GLN A 400 -27.63 -6.27 4.73
N ALA A 401 -27.19 -6.08 3.48
CA ALA A 401 -26.91 -4.76 2.93
C ALA A 401 -28.12 -3.83 2.99
N THR A 402 -29.32 -4.31 2.67
CA THR A 402 -30.56 -3.52 2.70
C THR A 402 -30.95 -3.06 4.10
N LEU A 403 -30.65 -3.85 5.13
CA LEU A 403 -30.94 -3.50 6.54
C LEU A 403 -30.09 -2.34 7.06
N THR A 404 -28.93 -2.11 6.43
CA THR A 404 -27.98 -1.07 6.81
C THR A 404 -27.96 0.08 5.80
N ASN A 405 -28.89 0.08 4.83
CA ASN A 405 -28.85 0.96 3.66
C ASN A 405 -27.45 0.97 3.00
N GLY A 406 -26.80 -0.19 2.94
CA GLY A 406 -25.48 -0.39 2.34
C GLY A 406 -24.30 0.20 3.12
N ARG A 407 -24.46 0.61 4.39
CA ARG A 407 -23.46 1.41 5.13
C ARG A 407 -23.04 0.78 6.45
N SER A 408 -21.73 0.60 6.64
CA SER A 408 -21.22 0.03 7.89
C SER A 408 -21.14 1.07 9.02
N ASP A 409 -21.15 0.61 10.27
CA ASP A 409 -20.96 1.42 11.48
C ASP A 409 -19.51 1.38 11.99
N CYS A 410 -18.59 0.89 11.16
CA CYS A 410 -17.22 0.61 11.55
C CYS A 410 -16.21 1.11 10.52
N LEU A 411 -14.95 1.23 10.93
CA LEU A 411 -13.84 1.60 10.07
C LEU A 411 -12.62 0.73 10.37
N LEU A 412 -11.98 0.20 9.34
CA LEU A 412 -10.71 -0.49 9.47
C LEU A 412 -9.56 0.52 9.59
N VAL A 413 -8.77 0.42 10.65
CA VAL A 413 -7.43 1.02 10.70
C VAL A 413 -6.46 -0.02 10.14
N ALA A 414 -6.24 -0.01 8.84
CA ALA A 414 -5.47 -1.05 8.15
C ALA A 414 -4.02 -1.07 8.67
N PRO A 415 -3.45 -2.26 8.97
CA PRO A 415 -2.00 -2.39 9.13
C PRO A 415 -1.41 -2.38 7.73
N ALA A 416 -1.19 -1.18 7.19
CA ALA A 416 -0.65 -0.98 5.86
C ALA A 416 0.86 -0.77 5.88
N LEU A 417 1.52 -1.00 4.74
CA LEU A 417 2.90 -0.59 4.55
C LEU A 417 3.03 0.94 4.67
N ALA A 418 4.07 1.40 5.35
CA ALA A 418 4.37 2.82 5.44
C ALA A 418 4.91 3.36 4.11
N ASP A 419 5.76 2.57 3.47
CA ASP A 419 6.40 2.87 2.19
C ASP A 419 6.77 1.57 1.48
N THR A 420 6.89 1.62 0.16
CA THR A 420 7.21 0.47 -0.70
C THR A 420 8.36 0.84 -1.63
N GLN A 421 9.33 -0.07 -1.75
CA GLN A 421 10.38 0.05 -2.75
C GLN A 421 10.05 -0.86 -3.93
N GLU A 422 9.85 -0.24 -5.09
CA GLU A 422 9.59 -0.94 -6.34
C GLU A 422 10.80 -0.79 -7.26
N ALA A 423 11.20 -1.88 -7.92
CA ALA A 423 12.22 -1.85 -8.96
C ALA A 423 11.59 -1.46 -10.29
N ASP A 424 12.44 -1.07 -11.26
CA ASP A 424 11.98 -0.87 -12.63
C ASP A 424 11.30 -2.14 -13.17
N PRO A 425 10.21 -1.99 -13.96
CA PRO A 425 9.48 -3.13 -14.51
C PRO A 425 10.40 -3.99 -15.37
N VAL A 426 10.39 -5.30 -15.09
CA VAL A 426 11.14 -6.29 -15.90
C VAL A 426 10.42 -6.57 -17.22
N GLU A 427 9.10 -6.40 -17.23
CA GLU A 427 8.23 -6.46 -18.40
C GLU A 427 7.19 -5.33 -18.30
N GLU A 428 6.83 -4.72 -19.42
CA GLU A 428 5.83 -3.66 -19.48
C GLU A 428 4.95 -3.93 -20.70
N VAL A 429 3.64 -4.05 -20.47
CA VAL A 429 2.63 -4.21 -21.52
C VAL A 429 1.64 -3.07 -21.40
N ARG A 430 1.52 -2.27 -22.46
CA ARG A 430 0.56 -1.17 -22.53
C ARG A 430 -0.70 -1.61 -23.24
N MET A 431 -1.83 -1.45 -22.55
CA MET A 431 -3.14 -1.76 -23.11
C MET A 431 -3.82 -0.48 -23.56
N PHE A 432 -4.35 -0.48 -24.79
CA PHE A 432 -5.06 0.66 -25.36
C PHE A 432 -6.39 0.21 -25.96
N ARG A 433 -7.39 1.07 -25.88
CA ARG A 433 -8.66 0.89 -26.57
C ARG A 433 -8.74 1.85 -27.76
N ASP A 434 -9.02 1.30 -28.93
CA ASP A 434 -9.40 2.07 -30.11
C ASP A 434 -10.92 2.01 -30.25
N GLU A 435 -11.61 3.07 -29.86
CA GLU A 435 -13.07 3.13 -29.90
C GLU A 435 -13.62 3.20 -31.33
N MET A 436 -12.87 3.78 -32.28
CA MET A 436 -13.31 3.88 -33.67
C MET A 436 -13.27 2.53 -34.38
N ALA A 437 -12.24 1.73 -34.10
CA ALA A 437 -12.10 0.39 -34.66
C ALA A 437 -12.77 -0.70 -33.81
N ASN A 438 -13.25 -0.38 -32.60
CA ASN A 438 -13.80 -1.31 -31.62
C ASN A 438 -12.84 -2.50 -31.32
N VAL A 439 -11.56 -2.19 -31.21
CA VAL A 439 -10.49 -3.16 -30.88
C VAL A 439 -9.70 -2.70 -29.66
N ALA A 440 -9.08 -3.65 -28.98
CA ALA A 440 -8.09 -3.40 -27.93
C ALA A 440 -6.71 -3.87 -28.39
N TRP A 441 -5.69 -3.10 -28.06
CA TRP A 441 -4.29 -3.38 -28.35
C TRP A 441 -3.57 -3.70 -27.05
N ALA A 442 -2.65 -4.67 -27.10
CA ALA A 442 -1.66 -4.90 -26.05
C ALA A 442 -0.28 -4.82 -26.70
N VAL A 443 0.55 -3.89 -26.24
CA VAL A 443 1.87 -3.60 -26.80
C VAL A 443 2.92 -3.84 -25.73
N GLU A 444 3.79 -4.81 -25.94
CA GLU A 444 4.96 -5.05 -25.10
C GLU A 444 6.00 -3.94 -25.36
N THR A 445 6.31 -3.12 -24.34
CA THR A 445 7.33 -2.08 -24.40
C THR A 445 8.63 -2.51 -23.73
N ILE A 446 8.56 -3.41 -22.75
CA ILE A 446 9.71 -4.07 -22.11
C ILE A 446 9.44 -5.57 -22.05
N VAL A 447 10.42 -6.40 -22.42
CA VAL A 447 10.30 -7.87 -22.48
C VAL A 447 11.42 -8.53 -21.68
N ALA A 448 11.10 -9.51 -20.83
CA ALA A 448 12.11 -10.26 -20.10
C ALA A 448 12.77 -11.28 -21.04
N GLY A 449 14.06 -11.09 -21.32
CA GLY A 449 14.86 -12.08 -22.07
C GLY A 449 15.15 -11.75 -23.53
N GLY A 450 14.81 -10.54 -24.01
CA GLY A 450 15.43 -9.99 -25.21
C GLY A 450 16.86 -9.58 -24.90
N GLY A 451 17.84 -10.49 -25.09
CA GLY A 451 19.23 -10.06 -25.15
C GLY A 451 19.33 -8.91 -26.15
N ARG A 452 19.79 -7.74 -25.68
CA ARG A 452 20.15 -6.63 -26.58
C ARG A 452 21.18 -7.18 -27.56
N GLY A 453 20.72 -7.47 -28.78
CA GLY A 453 21.60 -7.70 -29.91
C GLY A 453 22.35 -6.40 -30.17
N CYS A 454 23.62 -6.40 -29.83
CA CYS A 454 24.60 -5.55 -30.48
C CYS A 454 24.94 -6.14 -31.84
#